data_AF-A0A1Z8SKK1-F1
#
_entry.id   AF-A0A1Z8SKK1-F1
#
_cell.length_a   1.000
_cell.length_b   1.000
_cell.length_c   1.000
_cell.angle_alpha   90.00
_cell.angle_beta   90.00
_cell.angle_gamma   90.00
#
_symmetry.space_group_name_H-M   'P 1'
#
loop_
_entity.id
_entity.type
_entity.pdbx_description
1 polymer ?
#
loop_
_entity_poly.entity_id
_entity_poly.type
_entity_poly.pdbx_seq_one_letter_code
_entity_poly.pdbx_strand_id
1 'polypeptide(L)'
;MQNSPLKTQSGTPCLPPQRQRLQRDSILLVLLLSILCGCGGGGEKRVEAPTPTPLGEFESLLARGRIDQARSLLEPFASPEQPNSVRGLARLGLGRCDLIDRRLEEAIRHLDKARRLLPAGADRAKAQLYLGEAYLRNKSVMTALNQLESAFGALRNPELKSRAAYMIVRTLDELGDPVPTLYREAAGQAYFSEYSEIWSQPQPVIVKSTADLTPKPVTPKPKVQNLTPPPALKLLKRNQWGSLPVRMSSVNPMSRPFRITIHHTADQSNLADIGQSDPREYLKILQKYCQNTLGWGDIGYHYLISKDGRVWEGRPMKFQGAHAGNNTLNRGNIGIALIGNFNKVKPSTAQIRSLQNLLGTLCVVYDISPSKIHGHSHLKPSDCPGKHLNPVLRELVRKLKSSAWAKLKAQENSKSR
;
A
#
# COMPACT_ATOMS: atom_id res chain seq x y z
N MET A 1 -24.53 -55.94 47.33
CA MET A 1 -25.29 -55.85 46.06
C MET A 1 -24.30 -55.71 44.91
N GLN A 2 -24.75 -55.95 43.68
CA GLN A 2 -23.99 -56.06 42.40
C GLN A 2 -22.95 -54.94 42.15
N ASN A 3 -21.86 -55.10 41.39
CA ASN A 3 -21.21 -56.29 40.80
C ASN A 3 -19.72 -55.98 40.46
N SER A 4 -18.86 -57.01 40.45
CA SER A 4 -17.44 -57.01 39.98
C SER A 4 -17.35 -57.54 38.53
N PRO A 5 -16.17 -57.78 37.87
CA PRO A 5 -14.75 -57.50 38.18
C PRO A 5 -14.04 -56.64 37.07
N LEU A 6 -12.74 -56.28 37.02
CA LEU A 6 -11.43 -56.64 37.64
C LEU A 6 -10.56 -57.75 37.00
N LYS A 7 -9.28 -57.39 36.73
CA LYS A 7 -8.05 -58.21 36.50
C LYS A 7 -7.95 -59.00 35.17
N THR A 8 -6.82 -59.26 34.47
CA THR A 8 -5.35 -58.94 34.47
C THR A 8 -4.39 -60.15 34.59
N GLN A 9 -3.48 -60.29 33.59
CA GLN A 9 -2.09 -60.83 33.63
C GLN A 9 -1.75 -62.36 33.69
N SER A 10 -0.61 -62.68 33.03
CA SER A 10 0.49 -63.63 33.39
C SER A 10 0.64 -64.99 32.65
N GLY A 11 1.92 -65.42 32.48
CA GLY A 11 2.42 -66.72 31.95
C GLY A 11 2.71 -66.76 30.41
N THR A 12 3.89 -66.99 29.79
CA THR A 12 5.12 -67.84 29.97
C THR A 12 4.99 -69.33 29.56
N PRO A 13 6.07 -70.04 29.13
CA PRO A 13 7.09 -69.74 28.10
C PRO A 13 7.43 -70.98 27.19
N CYS A 14 8.33 -70.89 26.18
CA CYS A 14 9.01 -72.10 25.59
C CYS A 14 10.28 -71.81 24.74
N LEU A 15 11.11 -72.85 24.50
CA LEU A 15 12.45 -72.87 23.83
C LEU A 15 12.77 -74.31 23.29
N PRO A 16 13.87 -74.60 22.55
CA PRO A 16 14.75 -73.77 21.72
C PRO A 16 14.61 -74.13 20.20
N PRO A 17 15.39 -74.99 19.46
CA PRO A 17 16.71 -75.65 19.61
C PRO A 17 17.76 -75.45 18.46
N GLN A 18 18.99 -75.95 18.68
CA GLN A 18 20.01 -76.52 17.77
C GLN A 18 20.19 -76.01 16.30
N ARG A 19 21.33 -75.38 15.93
CA ARG A 19 22.71 -75.90 15.63
C ARG A 19 22.93 -76.42 14.19
N GLN A 20 23.80 -75.75 13.43
CA GLN A 20 25.11 -76.29 12.97
C GLN A 20 26.01 -75.19 12.37
N ARG A 21 27.32 -75.47 12.20
CA ARG A 21 28.32 -74.61 11.54
C ARG A 21 28.58 -75.12 10.12
N LEU A 22 28.97 -74.24 9.21
CA LEU A 22 30.04 -74.50 8.21
C LEU A 22 30.66 -73.18 7.74
N GLN A 23 31.83 -73.23 7.09
CA GLN A 23 32.62 -72.07 6.67
C GLN A 23 32.68 -72.00 5.13
N ARG A 24 32.57 -70.79 4.55
CA ARG A 24 33.64 -70.12 3.76
C ARG A 24 33.14 -68.86 3.02
N ASP A 25 33.98 -67.84 3.08
CA ASP A 25 34.39 -66.92 2.01
C ASP A 25 33.35 -66.52 0.93
N SER A 26 32.82 -65.29 1.00
CA SER A 26 32.94 -64.29 -0.08
C SER A 26 32.27 -62.94 0.20
N ILE A 27 32.83 -61.91 -0.45
CA ILE A 27 32.38 -60.51 -0.61
C ILE A 27 30.87 -60.36 -0.86
N LEU A 28 30.16 -59.51 -0.10
CA LEU A 28 29.47 -58.26 -0.56
C LEU A 28 28.63 -57.61 0.58
N LEU A 29 28.35 -56.30 0.45
CA LEU A 29 27.37 -55.42 1.16
C LEU A 29 26.66 -55.91 2.45
N VAL A 30 26.72 -55.08 3.50
CA VAL A 30 25.73 -55.06 4.60
C VAL A 30 25.13 -53.66 4.75
N LEU A 31 23.82 -53.60 5.00
CA LEU A 31 23.00 -52.39 5.11
C LEU A 31 23.03 -51.76 6.52
N LEU A 32 22.55 -50.51 6.60
CA LEU A 32 21.91 -49.84 7.74
C LEU A 32 22.12 -50.41 9.17
N LEU A 33 22.67 -49.58 10.08
CA LEU A 33 21.86 -48.83 11.08
C LEU A 33 22.74 -47.98 12.02
N SER A 34 22.38 -46.70 12.18
CA SER A 34 22.69 -45.87 13.36
C SER A 34 21.81 -44.62 13.32
N ILE A 35 20.85 -44.52 14.23
CA ILE A 35 19.93 -43.38 14.38
C ILE A 35 19.90 -43.00 15.87
N LEU A 36 20.11 -41.71 16.15
CA LEU A 36 20.23 -41.09 17.49
C LEU A 36 21.47 -41.57 18.28
N CYS A 37 22.19 -40.72 19.02
CA CYS A 37 21.84 -39.41 19.59
C CYS A 37 22.77 -38.26 19.15
N GLY A 38 22.44 -37.02 19.50
CA GLY A 38 23.10 -35.82 18.98
C GLY A 38 24.16 -35.21 19.90
N CYS A 39 25.05 -34.41 19.30
CA CYS A 39 25.78 -33.30 19.94
C CYS A 39 25.99 -32.18 18.91
N GLY A 40 26.16 -30.94 19.38
CA GLY A 40 26.20 -29.77 18.51
C GLY A 40 27.51 -29.62 17.74
N GLY A 41 27.47 -29.85 16.43
CA GLY A 41 28.46 -29.33 15.48
C GLY A 41 27.90 -28.08 14.79
N GLY A 42 28.56 -26.94 14.95
CA GLY A 42 28.17 -25.72 14.24
C GLY A 42 28.43 -25.89 12.75
N GLY A 43 27.38 -26.10 11.96
CA GLY A 43 27.52 -26.26 10.52
C GLY A 43 28.15 -25.01 9.90
N GLU A 44 29.35 -25.19 9.32
CA GLU A 44 29.95 -24.15 8.48
C GLU A 44 28.94 -23.72 7.41
N LYS A 45 28.86 -22.42 7.15
CA LYS A 45 28.05 -21.93 6.03
C LYS A 45 28.67 -22.48 4.75
N ARG A 46 28.09 -23.54 4.19
CA ARG A 46 28.44 -24.05 2.87
C ARG A 46 28.27 -22.90 1.87
N VAL A 47 29.39 -22.29 1.48
CA VAL A 47 29.39 -21.25 0.45
C VAL A 47 29.26 -21.96 -0.89
N GLU A 48 28.05 -22.42 -1.19
CA GLU A 48 27.68 -22.77 -2.55
C GLU A 48 27.85 -21.52 -3.40
N ALA A 49 28.88 -21.54 -4.26
CA ALA A 49 29.10 -20.49 -5.24
C ALA A 49 27.81 -20.37 -6.07
N PRO A 50 27.16 -19.19 -6.09
CA PRO A 50 25.86 -19.07 -6.72
C PRO A 50 26.02 -19.34 -8.22
N THR A 51 25.34 -20.36 -8.73
CA THR A 51 25.29 -20.65 -10.17
C THR A 51 24.90 -19.38 -10.90
N PRO A 52 25.77 -18.81 -11.76
CA PRO A 52 25.55 -17.48 -12.30
C PRO A 52 24.29 -17.49 -13.15
N THR A 53 23.28 -16.73 -12.72
CA THR A 53 22.03 -16.60 -13.47
C THR A 53 22.35 -16.01 -14.85
N PRO A 54 21.89 -16.59 -15.96
CA PRO A 54 22.30 -16.25 -17.32
C PRO A 54 21.67 -14.92 -17.82
N LEU A 55 21.80 -13.85 -17.03
CA LEU A 55 21.12 -12.58 -17.24
C LEU A 55 21.57 -11.87 -18.52
N GLY A 56 22.85 -11.94 -18.89
CA GLY A 56 23.34 -11.34 -20.14
C GLY A 56 22.75 -12.00 -21.38
N GLU A 57 22.60 -13.33 -21.37
CA GLU A 57 21.94 -14.08 -22.43
C GLU A 57 20.43 -13.83 -22.43
N PHE A 58 19.78 -13.81 -21.26
CA PHE A 58 18.38 -13.46 -21.10
C PHE A 58 18.03 -12.08 -21.70
N GLU A 59 18.79 -11.02 -21.36
CA GLU A 59 18.54 -9.68 -21.91
C GLU A 59 18.76 -9.66 -23.45
N SER A 60 19.73 -10.42 -23.96
CA SER A 60 19.98 -10.59 -25.40
C SER A 60 18.83 -11.32 -26.12
N LEU A 61 18.29 -12.39 -25.53
CA LEU A 61 17.12 -13.10 -26.07
C LEU A 61 15.87 -12.22 -26.04
N LEU A 62 15.66 -11.46 -24.95
CA LEU A 62 14.54 -10.54 -24.81
C LEU A 62 14.61 -9.41 -25.86
N ALA A 63 15.79 -8.82 -26.08
CA ALA A 63 16.02 -7.81 -27.11
C ALA A 63 15.82 -8.34 -28.55
N ARG A 64 15.93 -9.66 -28.76
CA ARG A 64 15.67 -10.34 -30.04
C ARG A 64 14.23 -10.87 -30.15
N GLY A 65 13.34 -10.53 -29.21
CA GLY A 65 11.96 -11.03 -29.15
C GLY A 65 11.84 -12.54 -28.95
N ARG A 66 12.88 -13.22 -28.47
CA ARG A 66 12.91 -14.68 -28.26
C ARG A 66 12.36 -15.05 -26.88
N ILE A 67 11.10 -14.69 -26.62
CA ILE A 67 10.52 -14.69 -25.28
C ILE A 67 10.46 -16.09 -24.65
N ASP A 68 10.09 -17.12 -25.41
CA ASP A 68 10.07 -18.51 -24.92
C ASP A 68 11.47 -19.04 -24.59
N GLN A 69 12.48 -18.72 -25.41
CA GLN A 69 13.87 -19.08 -25.14
C GLN A 69 14.38 -18.37 -23.87
N ALA A 70 14.10 -17.07 -23.73
CA ALA A 70 14.42 -16.28 -22.54
C ALA A 70 13.72 -16.81 -21.27
N ARG A 71 12.52 -17.40 -21.43
CA ARG A 71 11.75 -18.03 -20.37
C ARG A 71 12.35 -19.37 -19.94
N SER A 72 12.51 -20.33 -20.84
CA SER A 72 13.08 -21.65 -20.53
C SER A 72 14.50 -21.55 -19.95
N LEU A 73 15.27 -20.56 -20.38
CA LEU A 73 16.60 -20.24 -19.81
C LEU A 73 16.56 -19.88 -18.31
N LEU A 74 15.46 -19.31 -17.81
CA LEU A 74 15.33 -18.86 -16.41
C LEU A 74 14.49 -19.78 -15.52
N GLU A 75 13.68 -20.68 -16.06
CA GLU A 75 12.83 -21.58 -15.28
C GLU A 75 13.60 -22.43 -14.24
N PRO A 76 14.75 -23.07 -14.56
CA PRO A 76 15.54 -23.82 -13.57
C PRO A 76 16.03 -22.96 -12.39
N PHE A 77 16.34 -21.68 -12.63
CA PHE A 77 16.82 -20.73 -11.63
C PHE A 77 15.69 -20.19 -10.73
N ALA A 78 14.43 -20.42 -11.10
CA ALA A 78 13.25 -19.95 -10.38
C ALA A 78 12.69 -20.96 -9.35
N SER A 79 13.31 -22.15 -9.27
CA SER A 79 12.93 -23.31 -8.44
C SER A 79 13.06 -23.06 -6.93
N PRO A 80 12.38 -23.81 -6.03
CA PRO A 80 12.46 -23.60 -4.58
C PRO A 80 13.83 -23.75 -3.93
N GLU A 81 14.69 -24.58 -4.51
CA GLU A 81 15.98 -25.06 -3.97
C GLU A 81 17.11 -24.04 -4.19
N GLN A 82 16.94 -23.13 -5.15
CA GLN A 82 17.92 -22.12 -5.53
C GLN A 82 18.06 -21.02 -4.46
N PRO A 83 19.21 -20.32 -4.36
CA PRO A 83 19.38 -19.19 -3.46
C PRO A 83 18.35 -18.07 -3.70
N ASN A 84 17.92 -17.37 -2.63
CA ASN A 84 16.89 -16.32 -2.73
C ASN A 84 17.25 -15.19 -3.71
N SER A 85 18.53 -14.86 -3.86
CA SER A 85 19.04 -13.91 -4.86
C SER A 85 18.82 -14.40 -6.29
N VAL A 86 19.30 -15.62 -6.59
CA VAL A 86 19.13 -16.30 -7.89
C VAL A 86 17.65 -16.41 -8.26
N ARG A 87 16.82 -16.90 -7.33
CA ARG A 87 15.36 -17.00 -7.49
C ARG A 87 14.70 -15.64 -7.72
N GLY A 88 15.16 -14.61 -7.01
CA GLY A 88 14.66 -13.25 -7.18
C GLY A 88 14.94 -12.69 -8.57
N LEU A 89 16.14 -12.93 -9.09
CA LEU A 89 16.56 -12.50 -10.43
C LEU A 89 15.85 -13.30 -11.53
N ALA A 90 15.74 -14.62 -11.38
CA ALA A 90 15.00 -15.48 -12.31
C ALA A 90 13.50 -15.12 -12.37
N ARG A 91 12.86 -14.91 -11.21
CA ARG A 91 11.45 -14.46 -11.14
C ARG A 91 11.26 -13.04 -11.71
N LEU A 92 12.25 -12.16 -11.60
CA LEU A 92 12.23 -10.84 -12.25
C LEU A 92 12.25 -10.97 -13.79
N GLY A 93 13.11 -11.83 -14.34
CA GLY A 93 13.18 -12.05 -15.79
C GLY A 93 11.93 -12.72 -16.35
N LEU A 94 11.49 -13.83 -15.73
CA LEU A 94 10.27 -14.54 -16.11
C LEU A 94 9.03 -13.64 -16.07
N GLY A 95 8.89 -12.81 -15.03
CA GLY A 95 7.80 -11.86 -14.92
C GLY A 95 7.81 -10.74 -15.96
N ARG A 96 8.96 -10.46 -16.62
CA ARG A 96 9.04 -9.59 -17.80
C ARG A 96 8.56 -10.31 -19.06
N CYS A 97 8.91 -11.59 -19.23
CA CYS A 97 8.34 -12.41 -20.31
C CYS A 97 6.82 -12.48 -20.20
N ASP A 98 6.27 -12.76 -19.01
CA ASP A 98 4.81 -12.80 -18.78
C ASP A 98 4.12 -11.45 -19.07
N LEU A 99 4.81 -10.33 -18.82
CA LEU A 99 4.29 -8.99 -19.08
C LEU A 99 4.24 -8.67 -20.59
N ILE A 100 5.21 -9.17 -21.36
CA ILE A 100 5.24 -9.09 -22.83
C ILE A 100 4.15 -9.99 -23.43
N ASP A 101 4.07 -11.24 -22.98
CA ASP A 101 3.04 -12.24 -23.37
C ASP A 101 1.61 -11.85 -22.94
N ARG A 102 1.43 -10.71 -22.26
CA ARG A 102 0.18 -10.23 -21.63
C ARG A 102 -0.45 -11.21 -20.63
N ARG A 103 0.35 -12.14 -20.09
CA ARG A 103 -0.03 -13.05 -18.99
C ARG A 103 0.02 -12.33 -17.64
N LEU A 104 -0.83 -11.32 -17.49
CA LEU A 104 -0.77 -10.33 -16.40
C LEU A 104 -0.78 -10.94 -15.00
N GLU A 105 -1.52 -12.04 -14.79
CA GLU A 105 -1.51 -12.73 -13.51
C GLU A 105 -0.16 -13.37 -13.18
N GLU A 106 0.47 -14.07 -14.13
CA GLU A 106 1.80 -14.67 -13.93
C GLU A 106 2.85 -13.58 -13.74
N ALA A 107 2.78 -12.49 -14.52
CA ALA A 107 3.63 -11.32 -14.32
C ALA A 107 3.51 -10.79 -12.87
N ILE A 108 2.29 -10.63 -12.35
CA ILE A 108 2.06 -10.20 -10.97
C ILE A 108 2.62 -11.24 -9.96
N ARG A 109 2.37 -12.54 -10.17
CA ARG A 109 2.88 -13.63 -9.31
C ARG A 109 4.41 -13.64 -9.25
N HIS A 110 5.07 -13.56 -10.41
CA HIS A 110 6.52 -13.61 -10.56
C HIS A 110 7.19 -12.33 -10.03
N LEU A 111 6.71 -11.15 -10.43
CA LEU A 111 7.32 -9.87 -10.05
C LEU A 111 7.11 -9.54 -8.57
N ASP A 112 5.98 -9.93 -7.96
CA ASP A 112 5.80 -9.79 -6.51
C ASP A 112 6.68 -10.78 -5.72
N LYS A 113 6.89 -12.00 -6.23
CA LYS A 113 7.86 -12.94 -5.64
C LYS A 113 9.28 -12.39 -5.73
N ALA A 114 9.69 -11.85 -6.87
CA ALA A 114 10.98 -11.18 -7.05
C ALA A 114 11.15 -10.00 -6.07
N ARG A 115 10.15 -9.11 -5.97
CA ARG A 115 10.13 -7.98 -5.02
C ARG A 115 10.30 -8.39 -3.56
N ARG A 116 9.79 -9.57 -3.17
CA ARG A 116 9.95 -10.12 -1.81
C ARG A 116 11.32 -10.76 -1.57
N LEU A 117 11.86 -11.49 -2.55
CA LEU A 117 13.12 -12.23 -2.43
C LEU A 117 14.37 -11.34 -2.57
N LEU A 118 14.30 -10.31 -3.43
CA LEU A 118 15.45 -9.44 -3.70
C LEU A 118 15.72 -8.44 -2.56
N PRO A 119 16.99 -8.18 -2.22
CA PRO A 119 17.37 -7.18 -1.22
C PRO A 119 17.03 -5.75 -1.70
N ALA A 120 17.11 -4.77 -0.80
CA ALA A 120 16.96 -3.36 -1.18
C ALA A 120 18.09 -2.95 -2.15
N GLY A 121 17.72 -2.58 -3.38
CA GLY A 121 18.68 -2.32 -4.45
C GLY A 121 18.00 -2.21 -5.82
N ALA A 122 18.83 -2.14 -6.88
CA ALA A 122 18.39 -1.87 -8.24
C ALA A 122 17.36 -2.90 -8.76
N ASP A 123 17.59 -4.19 -8.57
CA ASP A 123 16.74 -5.24 -9.16
C ASP A 123 15.40 -5.40 -8.42
N ARG A 124 15.35 -5.10 -7.12
CA ARG A 124 14.08 -4.94 -6.41
C ARG A 124 13.30 -3.73 -6.92
N ALA A 125 13.99 -2.62 -7.25
CA ALA A 125 13.37 -1.46 -7.87
C ALA A 125 12.86 -1.75 -9.30
N LYS A 126 13.60 -2.54 -10.11
CA LYS A 126 13.11 -3.10 -11.39
C LYS A 126 11.86 -3.96 -11.19
N ALA A 127 11.86 -4.86 -10.20
CA ALA A 127 10.70 -5.70 -9.89
C ALA A 127 9.47 -4.84 -9.53
N GLN A 128 9.65 -3.74 -8.80
CA GLN A 128 8.56 -2.80 -8.50
C GLN A 128 8.10 -1.98 -9.72
N LEU A 129 9.01 -1.61 -10.64
CA LEU A 129 8.65 -0.94 -11.90
C LEU A 129 7.71 -1.82 -12.73
N TYR A 130 8.13 -3.04 -13.07
CA TYR A 130 7.35 -3.95 -13.90
C TYR A 130 6.09 -4.46 -13.18
N LEU A 131 6.12 -4.65 -11.85
CA LEU A 131 4.92 -4.98 -11.08
C LEU A 131 3.91 -3.83 -11.08
N GLY A 132 4.39 -2.58 -11.09
CA GLY A 132 3.58 -1.39 -11.29
C GLY A 132 2.89 -1.39 -12.64
N GLU A 133 3.64 -1.63 -13.72
CA GLU A 133 3.11 -1.76 -15.08
C GLU A 133 2.08 -2.90 -15.19
N ALA A 134 2.38 -4.08 -14.64
CA ALA A 134 1.47 -5.23 -14.64
C ALA A 134 0.14 -4.90 -13.92
N TYR A 135 0.19 -4.19 -12.79
CA TYR A 135 -1.01 -3.70 -12.12
C TYR A 135 -1.74 -2.59 -12.91
N LEU A 136 -1.06 -1.72 -13.67
CA LEU A 136 -1.73 -0.76 -14.55
C LEU A 136 -2.51 -1.47 -15.67
N ARG A 137 -1.86 -2.42 -16.36
CA ARG A 137 -2.49 -3.24 -17.40
C ARG A 137 -3.67 -4.03 -16.82
N ASN A 138 -3.53 -4.59 -15.62
CA ASN A 138 -4.60 -5.27 -14.87
C ASN A 138 -5.56 -4.31 -14.11
N LYS A 139 -5.68 -3.05 -14.58
CA LYS A 139 -6.55 -1.96 -14.09
C LYS A 139 -6.58 -1.75 -12.56
N SER A 140 -5.54 -2.21 -11.87
CA SER A 140 -5.32 -2.15 -10.42
C SER A 140 -4.59 -0.86 -10.04
N VAL A 141 -5.10 0.26 -10.56
CA VAL A 141 -4.40 1.56 -10.68
C VAL A 141 -3.76 2.03 -9.37
N MET A 142 -4.48 1.90 -8.25
CA MET A 142 -4.00 2.35 -6.94
C MET A 142 -2.93 1.44 -6.34
N THR A 143 -2.87 0.17 -6.74
CA THR A 143 -1.78 -0.75 -6.37
C THR A 143 -0.54 -0.47 -7.22
N ALA A 144 -0.75 -0.21 -8.52
CA ALA A 144 0.30 0.11 -9.47
C ALA A 144 1.13 1.34 -9.07
N LEU A 145 0.45 2.47 -8.82
CA LEU A 145 1.08 3.73 -8.44
C LEU A 145 2.05 3.56 -7.24
N ASN A 146 1.70 2.73 -6.26
CA ASN A 146 2.54 2.49 -5.08
C ASN A 146 3.87 1.80 -5.44
N GLN A 147 3.83 0.85 -6.38
CA GLN A 147 5.03 0.16 -6.85
C GLN A 147 5.85 1.09 -7.74
N LEU A 148 5.21 1.88 -8.59
CA LEU A 148 5.88 2.87 -9.44
C LEU A 148 6.56 3.99 -8.63
N GLU A 149 5.89 4.58 -7.64
CA GLU A 149 6.52 5.59 -6.76
C GLU A 149 7.68 4.99 -5.94
N SER A 150 7.53 3.74 -5.46
CA SER A 150 8.59 3.02 -4.76
C SER A 150 9.80 2.75 -5.68
N ALA A 151 9.54 2.30 -6.91
CA ALA A 151 10.55 2.08 -7.93
C ALA A 151 11.27 3.39 -8.26
N PHE A 152 10.53 4.47 -8.54
CA PHE A 152 11.08 5.79 -8.85
C PHE A 152 12.06 6.30 -7.77
N GLY A 153 11.72 6.09 -6.49
CA GLY A 153 12.57 6.47 -5.35
C GLY A 153 13.88 5.68 -5.29
N ALA A 154 13.88 4.41 -5.71
CA ALA A 154 15.03 3.51 -5.61
C ALA A 154 15.83 3.32 -6.92
N LEU A 155 15.25 3.64 -8.08
CA LEU A 155 15.89 3.51 -9.39
C LEU A 155 16.99 4.57 -9.57
N ARG A 156 18.18 4.09 -9.98
CA ARG A 156 19.35 4.89 -10.35
C ARG A 156 19.55 5.03 -11.87
N ASN A 157 19.08 4.06 -12.66
CA ASN A 157 19.12 4.15 -14.12
C ASN A 157 18.12 5.24 -14.60
N PRO A 158 18.56 6.25 -15.38
CA PRO A 158 17.70 7.37 -15.79
C PRO A 158 16.49 6.95 -16.66
N GLU A 159 16.66 6.02 -17.59
CA GLU A 159 15.59 5.57 -18.49
C GLU A 159 14.49 4.85 -17.72
N LEU A 160 14.85 3.87 -16.88
CA LEU A 160 13.89 3.15 -16.01
C LEU A 160 13.18 4.11 -15.05
N LYS A 161 13.87 5.13 -14.56
CA LYS A 161 13.29 6.17 -13.70
C LYS A 161 12.33 7.08 -14.47
N SER A 162 12.64 7.39 -15.73
CA SER A 162 11.77 8.15 -16.63
C SER A 162 10.52 7.35 -17.02
N ARG A 163 10.65 6.04 -17.28
CA ARG A 163 9.52 5.10 -17.47
C ARG A 163 8.59 5.06 -16.25
N ALA A 164 9.16 4.94 -15.04
CA ALA A 164 8.40 5.00 -13.80
C ALA A 164 7.65 6.34 -13.68
N ALA A 165 8.34 7.45 -13.91
CA ALA A 165 7.78 8.79 -13.86
C ALA A 165 6.64 8.98 -14.87
N TYR A 166 6.85 8.64 -16.14
CA TYR A 166 5.85 8.71 -17.20
C TYR A 166 4.57 7.94 -16.84
N MET A 167 4.70 6.69 -16.37
CA MET A 167 3.54 5.90 -15.93
C MET A 167 2.79 6.55 -14.76
N ILE A 168 3.48 7.17 -13.80
CA ILE A 168 2.84 7.92 -12.70
C ILE A 168 2.15 9.18 -13.23
N VAL A 169 2.82 9.96 -14.08
CA VAL A 169 2.29 11.21 -14.67
C VAL A 169 1.00 10.93 -15.44
N ARG A 170 1.03 10.02 -16.43
CA ARG A 170 -0.13 9.68 -17.27
C ARG A 170 -1.31 9.17 -16.42
N THR A 171 -1.03 8.32 -15.42
CA THR A 171 -2.06 7.78 -14.54
C THR A 171 -2.70 8.85 -13.66
N LEU A 172 -1.90 9.75 -13.06
CA LEU A 172 -2.43 10.85 -12.24
C LEU A 172 -3.20 11.88 -13.09
N ASP A 173 -2.73 12.18 -14.31
CA ASP A 173 -3.45 13.05 -15.25
C ASP A 173 -4.80 12.44 -15.66
N GLU A 174 -4.89 11.13 -15.95
CA GLU A 174 -6.17 10.46 -16.25
C GLU A 174 -7.16 10.48 -15.07
N LEU A 175 -6.66 10.36 -13.84
CA LEU A 175 -7.46 10.47 -12.61
C LEU A 175 -7.90 11.91 -12.29
N GLY A 176 -7.40 12.91 -13.03
CA GLY A 176 -7.56 14.32 -12.73
C GLY A 176 -6.99 14.67 -11.35
N ASP A 177 -5.88 14.06 -10.95
CA ASP A 177 -5.16 14.29 -9.70
C ASP A 177 -3.86 15.10 -9.98
N PRO A 178 -3.46 16.03 -9.10
CA PRO A 178 -2.34 16.94 -9.39
C PRO A 178 -0.98 16.24 -9.30
N VAL A 179 -0.40 15.95 -10.46
CA VAL A 179 0.98 15.45 -10.63
C VAL A 179 2.01 16.37 -9.93
N PRO A 180 2.98 15.85 -9.15
CA PRO A 180 4.09 16.63 -8.62
C PRO A 180 5.15 16.93 -9.69
N THR A 181 5.83 18.08 -9.58
CA THR A 181 6.84 18.53 -10.56
C THR A 181 7.92 17.48 -10.79
N LEU A 182 8.42 16.83 -9.74
CA LEU A 182 9.48 15.83 -9.81
C LEU A 182 9.18 14.59 -10.70
N TYR A 183 7.90 14.24 -10.91
CA TYR A 183 7.53 13.21 -11.89
C TYR A 183 7.42 13.78 -13.31
N ARG A 184 6.99 15.05 -13.50
CA ARG A 184 7.02 15.68 -14.84
C ARG A 184 8.45 15.98 -15.29
N GLU A 185 9.32 16.43 -14.40
CA GLU A 185 10.74 16.68 -14.65
C GLU A 185 11.46 15.39 -15.06
N ALA A 186 11.28 14.30 -14.31
CA ALA A 186 11.95 13.04 -14.60
C ALA A 186 11.32 12.24 -15.76
N ALA A 187 10.02 12.42 -16.04
CA ALA A 187 9.42 11.95 -17.29
C ALA A 187 9.92 12.78 -18.49
N GLY A 188 10.25 14.05 -18.29
CA GLY A 188 10.59 14.96 -19.38
C GLY A 188 9.47 14.99 -20.43
N GLN A 189 9.86 15.14 -21.69
CA GLN A 189 8.94 15.00 -22.84
C GLN A 189 8.80 13.54 -23.32
N ALA A 190 9.18 12.55 -22.50
CA ALA A 190 9.21 11.17 -22.93
C ALA A 190 7.82 10.65 -23.35
N TYR A 191 7.85 9.72 -24.30
CA TYR A 191 6.71 8.96 -24.78
C TYR A 191 7.14 7.51 -24.96
N PHE A 192 6.37 6.60 -24.37
CA PHE A 192 6.61 5.16 -24.39
C PHE A 192 5.38 4.50 -25.02
N SER A 193 5.49 4.10 -26.28
CA SER A 193 4.39 3.54 -27.09
C SER A 193 3.92 2.18 -26.57
N GLU A 194 4.80 1.41 -25.93
CA GLU A 194 4.49 0.13 -25.30
C GLU A 194 3.50 0.26 -24.12
N TYR A 195 3.39 1.47 -23.54
CA TYR A 195 2.43 1.79 -22.46
C TYR A 195 1.14 2.44 -22.98
N SER A 196 1.02 2.70 -24.29
CA SER A 196 -0.06 3.51 -24.87
C SER A 196 -1.47 2.99 -24.55
N GLU A 197 -1.66 1.68 -24.63
CA GLU A 197 -2.93 0.96 -24.36
C GLU A 197 -3.44 1.04 -22.91
N ILE A 198 -2.63 1.53 -21.97
CA ILE A 198 -2.99 1.51 -20.54
C ILE A 198 -4.12 2.51 -20.25
N TRP A 199 -4.10 3.67 -20.90
CA TRP A 199 -4.96 4.84 -20.65
C TRP A 199 -5.83 5.15 -21.88
N SER A 200 -6.97 5.83 -21.70
CA SER A 200 -7.91 6.09 -22.81
C SER A 200 -7.37 7.02 -23.91
N GLN A 201 -6.33 7.80 -23.64
CA GLN A 201 -5.56 8.50 -24.68
C GLN A 201 -4.05 8.50 -24.34
N PRO A 202 -3.19 7.94 -25.21
CA PRO A 202 -1.74 8.09 -25.10
C PRO A 202 -1.30 9.46 -25.63
N GLN A 203 -0.53 10.21 -24.84
CA GLN A 203 0.06 11.48 -25.25
C GLN A 203 1.43 11.67 -24.56
N PRO A 204 2.38 12.38 -25.19
CA PRO A 204 3.66 12.72 -24.56
C PRO A 204 3.43 13.51 -23.27
N VAL A 205 4.37 13.42 -22.32
CA VAL A 205 4.30 14.26 -21.11
C VAL A 205 4.64 15.69 -21.48
N ILE A 206 3.62 16.55 -21.48
CA ILE A 206 3.80 17.99 -21.70
C ILE A 206 4.48 18.58 -20.47
N VAL A 207 5.81 18.63 -20.51
CA VAL A 207 6.58 19.58 -19.70
C VAL A 207 6.19 20.97 -20.19
N LYS A 208 5.37 21.67 -19.42
CA LYS A 208 5.17 23.10 -19.64
C LYS A 208 6.50 23.79 -19.39
N SER A 209 7.10 24.31 -20.46
CA SER A 209 8.27 25.18 -20.34
C SER A 209 7.93 26.32 -19.38
N THR A 210 8.87 26.63 -18.48
CA THR A 210 8.73 27.78 -17.59
C THR A 210 8.65 29.11 -18.34
N ALA A 211 9.07 29.15 -19.61
CA ALA A 211 8.96 30.31 -20.49
C ALA A 211 7.56 30.46 -21.15
N ASP A 212 6.85 29.37 -21.43
CA ASP A 212 5.48 29.40 -21.99
C ASP A 212 4.39 29.49 -20.90
N LEU A 213 4.82 29.76 -19.66
CA LEU A 213 3.99 30.41 -18.67
C LEU A 213 4.20 31.92 -18.74
N THR A 214 3.67 32.55 -19.80
CA THR A 214 2.98 33.81 -19.54
C THR A 214 1.96 33.51 -18.44
N PRO A 215 2.02 34.17 -17.28
CA PRO A 215 1.13 33.82 -16.19
C PRO A 215 -0.28 34.22 -16.63
N LYS A 216 -1.10 33.23 -17.04
CA LYS A 216 -2.58 33.37 -17.07
C LYS A 216 -2.95 34.11 -15.79
N PRO A 217 -3.47 35.36 -15.87
CA PRO A 217 -3.37 36.32 -14.79
C PRO A 217 -3.70 35.66 -13.47
N VAL A 218 -2.68 35.49 -12.61
CA VAL A 218 -2.74 34.56 -11.47
C VAL A 218 -4.03 34.86 -10.75
N THR A 219 -5.00 33.94 -10.78
CA THR A 219 -6.34 34.16 -10.21
C THR A 219 -6.10 34.46 -8.74
N PRO A 220 -6.21 35.73 -8.32
CA PRO A 220 -5.21 36.34 -7.44
C PRO A 220 -5.17 35.60 -6.13
N LYS A 221 -4.12 34.75 -5.95
CA LYS A 221 -4.01 33.62 -5.00
C LYS A 221 -5.17 33.74 -4.00
N PRO A 222 -6.32 33.07 -4.20
CA PRO A 222 -7.55 33.40 -3.48
C PRO A 222 -7.17 33.49 -2.03
N LYS A 223 -7.19 34.72 -1.49
CA LYS A 223 -6.27 35.10 -0.40
C LYS A 223 -6.33 34.01 0.65
N VAL A 224 -5.21 33.75 1.33
CA VAL A 224 -5.32 33.33 2.73
C VAL A 224 -5.80 34.55 3.51
N GLN A 225 -7.05 34.96 3.19
CA GLN A 225 -8.02 35.37 4.16
C GLN A 225 -7.82 34.39 5.30
N ASN A 226 -7.65 34.92 6.51
CA ASN A 226 -7.78 34.10 7.69
C ASN A 226 -9.27 33.75 7.80
N LEU A 227 -9.70 32.79 6.97
CA LEU A 227 -10.97 32.08 7.06
C LEU A 227 -10.88 31.22 8.32
N THR A 228 -11.01 31.91 9.44
CA THR A 228 -11.54 31.36 10.68
C THR A 228 -12.65 30.40 10.29
N PRO A 229 -12.58 29.11 10.66
CA PRO A 229 -13.62 28.16 10.33
C PRO A 229 -14.99 28.75 10.71
N PRO A 230 -16.03 28.58 9.88
CA PRO A 230 -17.34 29.20 10.14
C PRO A 230 -17.77 28.93 11.59
N PRO A 231 -18.25 29.94 12.36
CA PRO A 231 -18.31 29.87 13.83
C PRO A 231 -19.02 28.66 14.46
N ALA A 232 -19.82 27.92 13.68
CA ALA A 232 -20.49 26.70 14.09
C ALA A 232 -19.59 25.46 14.26
N LEU A 233 -18.31 25.45 13.82
CA LEU A 233 -17.45 24.26 13.91
C LEU A 233 -16.33 24.41 14.96
N LYS A 234 -16.64 24.02 16.21
CA LYS A 234 -15.68 23.99 17.32
C LYS A 234 -14.66 22.84 17.17
N LEU A 235 -13.57 23.12 16.45
CA LEU A 235 -12.39 22.24 16.34
C LEU A 235 -11.59 22.26 17.66
N LEU A 236 -11.47 21.11 18.31
CA LEU A 236 -10.68 20.94 19.53
C LEU A 236 -9.22 20.66 19.17
N LYS A 237 -8.33 21.54 19.64
CA LYS A 237 -6.91 21.59 19.27
C LYS A 237 -6.08 20.50 19.93
N ARG A 238 -4.90 20.22 19.35
CA ARG A 238 -3.96 19.18 19.80
C ARG A 238 -3.58 19.23 21.28
N ASN A 239 -3.42 20.43 21.84
CA ASN A 239 -3.17 20.62 23.27
C ASN A 239 -4.37 20.23 24.14
N GLN A 240 -5.61 20.41 23.67
CA GLN A 240 -6.83 20.10 24.42
C GLN A 240 -7.07 18.60 24.62
N TRP A 241 -6.42 17.73 23.83
CA TRP A 241 -6.35 16.28 24.07
C TRP A 241 -4.98 15.80 24.55
N GLY A 242 -4.01 16.70 24.76
CA GLY A 242 -2.67 16.36 25.26
C GLY A 242 -1.88 15.50 24.28
N SER A 243 -1.83 15.88 22.99
CA SER A 243 -1.09 15.17 21.96
C SER A 243 0.43 15.16 22.23
N LEU A 244 1.10 14.05 21.92
CA LEU A 244 2.55 13.99 21.80
C LEU A 244 3.04 14.85 20.61
N PRO A 245 4.32 15.27 20.60
CA PRO A 245 4.96 15.90 19.44
C PRO A 245 4.93 15.02 18.18
N VAL A 246 5.03 15.66 17.01
CA VAL A 246 5.22 14.98 15.72
C VAL A 246 6.68 14.57 15.58
N ARG A 247 6.96 13.30 15.23
CA ARG A 247 8.32 12.86 14.88
C ARG A 247 8.64 13.35 13.46
N MET A 248 9.47 14.39 13.39
CA MET A 248 9.81 15.09 12.14
C MET A 248 10.48 14.18 11.10
N SER A 249 11.21 13.15 11.53
CA SER A 249 11.83 12.12 10.68
C SER A 249 10.85 11.14 10.03
N SER A 250 9.55 11.23 10.34
CA SER A 250 8.54 10.25 9.89
C SER A 250 7.24 10.93 9.40
N VAL A 251 7.36 12.17 8.89
CA VAL A 251 6.30 12.91 8.21
C VAL A 251 6.82 13.56 6.92
N ASN A 252 5.98 13.60 5.90
CA ASN A 252 6.21 14.40 4.69
C ASN A 252 5.44 15.74 4.80
N PRO A 253 5.89 16.83 4.17
CA PRO A 253 5.08 18.04 4.01
C PRO A 253 3.77 17.78 3.27
N MET A 254 2.71 18.50 3.62
CA MET A 254 1.42 18.42 2.91
C MET A 254 1.45 19.25 1.63
N SER A 255 1.27 18.62 0.47
CA SER A 255 0.95 19.33 -0.78
C SER A 255 -0.45 19.96 -0.72
N ARG A 256 -0.76 20.96 -1.57
CA ARG A 256 -2.10 21.57 -1.64
C ARG A 256 -3.19 20.49 -1.58
N PRO A 257 -4.13 20.54 -0.62
CA PRO A 257 -5.21 19.58 -0.54
C PRO A 257 -6.10 19.62 -1.78
N PHE A 258 -6.49 18.45 -2.28
CA PHE A 258 -7.36 18.28 -3.46
C PHE A 258 -8.37 17.12 -3.33
N ARG A 259 -8.27 16.32 -2.26
CA ARG A 259 -9.11 15.16 -1.95
C ARG A 259 -9.39 15.09 -0.46
N ILE A 260 -10.54 14.52 -0.08
CA ILE A 260 -10.89 14.20 1.31
C ILE A 260 -11.27 12.72 1.39
N THR A 261 -10.76 12.00 2.40
CA THR A 261 -11.07 10.58 2.61
C THR A 261 -11.67 10.36 3.98
N ILE A 262 -12.83 9.71 4.01
CA ILE A 262 -13.53 9.34 5.22
C ILE A 262 -13.17 7.92 5.63
N HIS A 263 -12.82 7.80 6.90
CA HIS A 263 -12.46 6.57 7.58
C HIS A 263 -13.37 6.35 8.79
N HIS A 264 -13.33 5.12 9.29
CA HIS A 264 -13.73 4.78 10.65
C HIS A 264 -12.50 4.30 11.43
N THR A 265 -12.59 4.24 12.76
CA THR A 265 -11.51 3.64 13.60
C THR A 265 -11.59 2.11 13.68
N ALA A 266 -12.68 1.53 13.17
CA ALA A 266 -12.95 0.08 13.15
C ALA A 266 -13.02 -0.60 14.53
N ASP A 267 -13.01 0.18 15.62
CA ASP A 267 -12.94 -0.26 17.02
C ASP A 267 -11.99 -1.45 17.23
N GLN A 268 -10.70 -1.17 16.99
CA GLN A 268 -9.59 -2.05 17.38
C GLN A 268 -9.73 -2.47 18.85
N SER A 269 -9.27 -3.68 19.18
CA SER A 269 -9.40 -4.36 20.49
C SER A 269 -9.48 -3.44 21.69
N ASN A 270 -8.51 -2.52 21.81
CA ASN A 270 -8.37 -1.55 22.90
C ASN A 270 -9.70 -0.84 23.23
N LEU A 271 -10.55 -0.52 22.24
CA LEU A 271 -11.81 0.21 22.45
C LEU A 271 -12.90 -0.56 23.19
N ALA A 272 -12.78 -1.88 23.33
CA ALA A 272 -13.60 -2.64 24.27
C ALA A 272 -13.15 -2.41 25.73
N ASP A 273 -11.83 -2.39 25.95
CA ASP A 273 -11.22 -2.36 27.27
C ASP A 273 -11.30 -0.98 27.95
N ILE A 274 -11.33 0.12 27.18
CA ILE A 274 -11.42 1.49 27.73
C ILE A 274 -12.84 1.94 28.15
N GLY A 275 -13.86 1.07 28.12
CA GLY A 275 -15.12 1.28 28.87
C GLY A 275 -15.78 2.66 28.79
N GLN A 276 -16.05 3.19 27.59
CA GLN A 276 -16.58 4.56 27.35
C GLN A 276 -15.66 5.73 27.79
N SER A 277 -14.33 5.52 27.83
CA SER A 277 -13.30 6.53 28.09
C SER A 277 -13.52 7.87 27.38
N ASP A 278 -13.02 8.93 28.00
CA ASP A 278 -12.88 10.25 27.37
C ASP A 278 -12.18 10.15 26.00
N PRO A 279 -12.74 10.71 24.91
CA PRO A 279 -12.09 10.73 23.60
C PRO A 279 -10.64 11.24 23.61
N ARG A 280 -10.26 12.08 24.57
CA ARG A 280 -8.87 12.54 24.76
C ARG A 280 -7.90 11.39 25.03
N GLU A 281 -8.31 10.38 25.80
CA GLU A 281 -7.48 9.22 26.13
C GLU A 281 -7.37 8.26 24.94
N TYR A 282 -8.48 8.01 24.26
CA TYR A 282 -8.48 7.25 23.02
C TYR A 282 -7.56 7.88 21.95
N LEU A 283 -7.57 9.20 21.79
CA LEU A 283 -6.68 9.92 20.88
C LEU A 283 -5.19 9.73 21.23
N LYS A 284 -4.83 9.79 22.53
CA LYS A 284 -3.47 9.48 23.01
C LYS A 284 -3.07 8.03 22.71
N ILE A 285 -3.97 7.06 22.94
CA ILE A 285 -3.72 5.64 22.69
C ILE A 285 -3.51 5.38 21.18
N LEU A 286 -4.40 5.92 20.34
CA LEU A 286 -4.29 5.81 18.89
C LEU A 286 -3.02 6.50 18.36
N GLN A 287 -2.64 7.66 18.89
CA GLN A 287 -1.38 8.32 18.54
C GLN A 287 -0.16 7.48 18.94
N LYS A 288 -0.14 6.92 20.16
CA LYS A 288 0.92 6.02 20.63
C LYS A 288 1.04 4.78 19.74
N TYR A 289 -0.06 4.17 19.35
CA TYR A 289 -0.08 3.02 18.42
C TYR A 289 0.48 3.40 17.03
N CYS A 290 0.02 4.52 16.45
CA CYS A 290 0.55 5.04 15.19
C CYS A 290 2.07 5.29 15.26
N GLN A 291 2.57 5.87 16.36
CA GLN A 291 3.99 6.20 16.50
C GLN A 291 4.86 4.99 16.87
N ASN A 292 4.46 4.15 17.82
CA ASN A 292 5.30 3.08 18.35
C ASN A 292 5.14 1.76 17.61
N THR A 293 3.94 1.43 17.14
CA THR A 293 3.66 0.13 16.49
C THR A 293 3.68 0.24 14.96
N LEU A 294 3.21 1.36 14.40
CA LEU A 294 3.15 1.57 12.95
C LEU A 294 4.31 2.44 12.40
N GLY A 295 5.17 2.98 13.27
CA GLY A 295 6.34 3.79 12.89
C GLY A 295 6.01 5.14 12.23
N TRP A 296 4.76 5.61 12.31
CA TRP A 296 4.34 6.87 11.71
C TRP A 296 4.80 8.06 12.56
N GLY A 297 5.03 9.23 11.95
CA GLY A 297 5.44 10.39 12.74
C GLY A 297 4.37 10.95 13.69
N ASP A 298 3.11 10.59 13.49
CA ASP A 298 1.96 11.05 14.27
C ASP A 298 0.73 10.16 14.01
N ILE A 299 -0.40 10.45 14.67
CA ILE A 299 -1.72 9.91 14.33
C ILE A 299 -2.00 9.99 12.81
N GLY A 300 -2.67 9.00 12.23
CA GLY A 300 -2.79 8.87 10.76
C GLY A 300 -3.68 9.90 10.06
N TYR A 301 -4.67 10.46 10.78
CA TYR A 301 -5.73 11.32 10.25
C TYR A 301 -5.53 12.79 10.68
N HIS A 302 -6.00 13.74 9.87
CA HIS A 302 -5.92 15.18 10.19
C HIS A 302 -7.05 15.63 11.13
N TYR A 303 -8.20 14.97 11.05
CA TYR A 303 -9.36 15.23 11.90
C TYR A 303 -9.97 13.92 12.40
N LEU A 304 -10.46 13.91 13.64
CA LEU A 304 -11.23 12.80 14.21
C LEU A 304 -12.55 13.30 14.81
N ILE A 305 -13.61 12.49 14.74
CA ILE A 305 -14.93 12.85 15.25
C ILE A 305 -15.42 11.80 16.25
N SER A 306 -15.50 12.16 17.53
CA SER A 306 -15.96 11.26 18.61
C SER A 306 -17.47 11.01 18.56
N LYS A 307 -17.95 9.98 19.28
CA LYS A 307 -19.35 9.52 19.30
C LYS A 307 -20.37 10.63 19.63
N ASP A 308 -19.95 11.61 20.43
CA ASP A 308 -20.68 12.82 20.82
C ASP A 308 -20.66 13.96 19.77
N GLY A 309 -19.97 13.77 18.63
CA GLY A 309 -19.83 14.76 17.57
C GLY A 309 -18.73 15.80 17.78
N ARG A 310 -17.95 15.77 18.87
CA ARG A 310 -16.78 16.67 19.00
C ARG A 310 -15.76 16.37 17.91
N VAL A 311 -15.26 17.42 17.24
CA VAL A 311 -14.23 17.33 16.20
C VAL A 311 -12.87 17.68 16.78
N TRP A 312 -11.90 16.80 16.60
CA TRP A 312 -10.56 16.89 17.17
C TRP A 312 -9.51 17.04 16.07
N GLU A 313 -8.55 17.93 16.31
CA GLU A 313 -7.37 18.13 15.47
C GLU A 313 -6.38 16.97 15.68
N GLY A 314 -6.25 16.12 14.66
CA GLY A 314 -5.25 15.06 14.59
C GLY A 314 -3.94 15.60 14.06
N ARG A 315 -3.41 14.98 12.99
CA ARG A 315 -2.16 15.38 12.34
C ARG A 315 -2.24 16.82 11.82
N PRO A 316 -1.27 17.70 12.15
CA PRO A 316 -1.28 19.09 11.68
C PRO A 316 -1.34 19.17 10.15
N MET A 317 -2.21 20.02 9.61
CA MET A 317 -2.45 20.17 8.15
C MET A 317 -1.22 20.59 7.32
N LYS A 318 -0.09 20.93 7.96
CA LYS A 318 1.21 21.14 7.27
C LYS A 318 1.95 19.84 6.93
N PHE A 319 1.50 18.69 7.44
CA PHE A 319 2.08 17.37 7.19
C PHE A 319 1.08 16.44 6.50
N GLN A 320 1.57 15.66 5.55
CA GLN A 320 0.81 14.63 4.85
C GLN A 320 0.28 13.58 5.83
N GLY A 321 -0.94 13.08 5.59
CA GLY A 321 -1.54 11.97 6.34
C GLY A 321 -0.79 10.64 6.21
N ALA A 322 -1.22 9.66 7.01
CA ALA A 322 -0.81 8.25 6.90
C ALA A 322 -2.02 7.29 6.91
N HIS A 323 -3.19 7.77 6.50
CA HIS A 323 -4.49 7.10 6.62
C HIS A 323 -4.83 6.19 5.43
N ALA A 324 -4.41 6.54 4.22
CA ALA A 324 -4.76 5.81 2.98
C ALA A 324 -3.74 4.71 2.56
N GLY A 325 -2.78 4.37 3.43
CA GLY A 325 -1.90 3.20 3.27
C GLY A 325 -0.64 3.32 2.41
N ASN A 326 -0.39 4.44 1.72
CA ASN A 326 0.83 4.70 0.93
C ASN A 326 1.03 6.22 0.72
N ASN A 327 2.13 6.67 0.10
CA ASN A 327 2.37 8.09 -0.14
C ASN A 327 1.41 8.67 -1.20
N THR A 328 1.30 8.06 -2.39
CA THR A 328 0.38 8.44 -3.47
C THR A 328 -1.00 8.88 -2.99
N LEU A 329 -1.66 8.02 -2.21
CA LEU A 329 -3.04 8.21 -1.74
C LEU A 329 -3.13 9.20 -0.60
N ASN A 330 -2.09 9.35 0.24
CA ASN A 330 -2.08 10.33 1.32
C ASN A 330 -1.71 11.74 0.84
N ARG A 331 -0.99 11.87 -0.29
CA ARG A 331 -0.56 13.15 -0.87
C ARG A 331 -1.77 14.02 -1.22
N GLY A 332 -1.82 15.23 -0.65
CA GLY A 332 -2.91 16.20 -0.82
C GLY A 332 -4.30 15.70 -0.38
N ASN A 333 -4.36 14.65 0.44
CA ASN A 333 -5.59 13.98 0.85
C ASN A 333 -5.89 14.18 2.35
N ILE A 334 -7.00 14.85 2.65
CA ILE A 334 -7.43 15.10 4.02
C ILE A 334 -8.17 13.87 4.57
N GLY A 335 -7.47 13.01 5.30
CA GLY A 335 -8.08 11.93 6.07
C GLY A 335 -8.84 12.44 7.29
N ILE A 336 -10.10 12.02 7.40
CA ILE A 336 -11.01 12.27 8.53
C ILE A 336 -11.49 10.91 9.06
N ALA A 337 -11.38 10.64 10.36
CA ALA A 337 -11.87 9.40 10.97
C ALA A 337 -13.03 9.64 11.94
N LEU A 338 -14.16 8.96 11.73
CA LEU A 338 -15.20 8.87 12.76
C LEU A 338 -14.84 7.73 13.73
N ILE A 339 -14.86 8.01 15.03
CA ILE A 339 -14.56 7.01 16.06
C ILE A 339 -15.76 6.07 16.18
N GLY A 340 -15.56 4.79 15.88
CA GLY A 340 -16.58 3.74 15.83
C GLY A 340 -16.29 2.67 14.76
N ASN A 341 -16.90 1.50 14.90
CA ASN A 341 -16.91 0.43 13.91
C ASN A 341 -18.26 0.40 13.15
N PHE A 342 -18.32 1.15 12.05
CA PHE A 342 -19.55 1.23 11.24
C PHE A 342 -19.77 0.05 10.28
N ASN A 343 -19.10 -1.08 10.51
CA ASN A 343 -19.56 -2.40 10.02
C ASN A 343 -20.48 -3.11 11.03
N LYS A 344 -20.44 -2.70 12.31
CA LYS A 344 -21.27 -3.23 13.40
C LYS A 344 -22.43 -2.28 13.77
N VAL A 345 -22.18 -0.97 13.84
CA VAL A 345 -23.15 0.04 14.31
C VAL A 345 -23.39 1.17 13.30
N LYS A 346 -24.47 1.94 13.48
CA LYS A 346 -24.69 3.19 12.73
C LYS A 346 -23.90 4.35 13.36
N PRO A 347 -23.35 5.30 12.57
CA PRO A 347 -22.76 6.53 13.10
C PRO A 347 -23.82 7.39 13.80
N SER A 348 -23.43 8.13 14.85
CA SER A 348 -24.37 8.95 15.62
C SER A 348 -24.85 10.17 14.83
N THR A 349 -26.06 10.67 15.12
CA THR A 349 -26.57 11.92 14.50
C THR A 349 -25.64 13.12 14.74
N ALA A 350 -24.95 13.15 15.88
CA ALA A 350 -23.94 14.17 16.19
C ALA A 350 -22.68 14.01 15.31
N GLN A 351 -22.17 12.78 15.11
CA GLN A 351 -21.08 12.51 14.19
C GLN A 351 -21.42 12.89 12.74
N ILE A 352 -22.64 12.57 12.28
CA ILE A 352 -23.10 12.90 10.93
C ILE A 352 -23.17 14.41 10.72
N ARG A 353 -23.75 15.15 11.69
CA ARG A 353 -23.84 16.62 11.66
C ARG A 353 -22.46 17.28 11.62
N SER A 354 -21.54 16.84 12.49
CA SER A 354 -20.18 17.37 12.52
C SER A 354 -19.37 17.01 11.27
N LEU A 355 -19.57 15.81 10.71
CA LEU A 355 -18.97 15.42 9.43
C LEU A 355 -19.48 16.29 8.28
N GLN A 356 -20.78 16.58 8.20
CA GLN A 356 -21.37 17.46 7.19
C GLN A 356 -20.76 18.87 7.26
N ASN A 357 -20.68 19.45 8.46
CA ASN A 357 -20.14 20.79 8.68
C ASN A 357 -18.63 20.87 8.38
N LEU A 358 -17.86 19.85 8.78
CA LEU A 358 -16.43 19.75 8.49
C LEU A 358 -16.18 19.58 6.98
N LEU A 359 -16.91 18.71 6.30
CA LEU A 359 -16.79 18.53 4.84
C LEU A 359 -17.09 19.81 4.08
N GLY A 360 -18.21 20.50 4.38
CA GLY A 360 -18.55 21.77 3.75
C GLY A 360 -17.47 22.84 3.97
N THR A 361 -16.93 22.93 5.19
CA THR A 361 -15.84 23.86 5.53
C THR A 361 -14.57 23.56 4.74
N LEU A 362 -14.13 22.30 4.70
CA LEU A 362 -12.91 21.89 3.99
C LEU A 362 -13.03 22.05 2.47
N CYS A 363 -14.20 21.80 1.90
CA CYS A 363 -14.47 22.06 0.47
C CYS A 363 -14.28 23.54 0.09
N VAL A 364 -14.74 24.46 0.94
CA VAL A 364 -14.56 25.91 0.73
C VAL A 364 -13.12 26.34 0.98
N VAL A 365 -12.53 25.98 2.12
CA VAL A 365 -11.19 26.45 2.56
C VAL A 365 -10.06 26.00 1.61
N TYR A 366 -10.21 24.86 0.92
CA TYR A 366 -9.17 24.29 0.06
C TYR A 366 -9.54 24.22 -1.43
N ASP A 367 -10.69 24.77 -1.84
CA ASP A 367 -11.30 24.62 -3.17
C ASP A 367 -11.31 23.14 -3.64
N ILE A 368 -11.85 22.27 -2.79
CA ILE A 368 -12.03 20.85 -3.07
C ILE A 368 -13.48 20.65 -3.51
N SER A 369 -13.68 20.22 -4.76
CA SER A 369 -15.01 19.84 -5.23
C SER A 369 -15.56 18.65 -4.42
N PRO A 370 -16.84 18.67 -4.00
CA PRO A 370 -17.46 17.53 -3.32
C PRO A 370 -17.40 16.20 -4.10
N SER A 371 -17.07 16.19 -5.39
CA SER A 371 -16.79 14.95 -6.14
C SER A 371 -15.49 14.23 -5.72
N LYS A 372 -14.52 14.95 -5.14
CA LYS A 372 -13.24 14.41 -4.61
C LYS A 372 -13.32 14.05 -3.11
N ILE A 373 -14.54 13.84 -2.58
CA ILE A 373 -14.78 13.25 -1.26
C ILE A 373 -15.07 11.75 -1.44
N HIS A 374 -14.32 10.90 -0.75
CA HIS A 374 -14.43 9.44 -0.90
C HIS A 374 -14.43 8.70 0.45
N GLY A 375 -14.99 7.49 0.47
CA GLY A 375 -14.68 6.52 1.53
C GLY A 375 -13.34 5.83 1.23
N HIS A 376 -12.63 5.36 2.25
CA HIS A 376 -11.36 4.64 2.07
C HIS A 376 -11.47 3.43 1.10
N SER A 377 -12.61 2.71 1.14
CA SER A 377 -12.98 1.62 0.22
C SER A 377 -13.00 2.00 -1.25
N HIS A 378 -13.14 3.29 -1.60
CA HIS A 378 -13.06 3.78 -2.98
C HIS A 378 -11.61 4.01 -3.45
N LEU A 379 -10.63 4.03 -2.54
CA LEU A 379 -9.21 4.24 -2.85
C LEU A 379 -8.40 2.95 -2.84
N LYS A 380 -8.86 1.92 -2.12
CA LYS A 380 -8.27 0.57 -2.11
C LYS A 380 -9.25 -0.45 -1.51
N PRO A 381 -9.06 -1.76 -1.76
CA PRO A 381 -9.78 -2.81 -1.05
C PRO A 381 -9.68 -2.63 0.49
N SER A 382 -10.81 -2.35 1.11
CA SER A 382 -11.01 -2.15 2.55
C SER A 382 -12.52 -2.00 2.84
N ASP A 383 -13.01 -2.51 3.96
CA ASP A 383 -14.40 -2.25 4.37
C ASP A 383 -14.61 -0.83 4.91
N CYS A 384 -13.53 -0.16 5.33
CA CYS A 384 -13.53 1.18 5.89
C CYS A 384 -14.06 2.21 4.84
N PRO A 385 -14.98 3.14 5.18
CA PRO A 385 -15.44 3.56 6.50
C PRO A 385 -16.64 2.76 7.07
N GLY A 386 -17.01 1.65 6.44
CA GLY A 386 -17.99 0.68 6.96
C GLY A 386 -19.37 0.77 6.32
N LYS A 387 -20.06 -0.38 6.29
CA LYS A 387 -21.35 -0.58 5.60
C LYS A 387 -22.47 0.40 6.01
N HIS A 388 -22.45 0.90 7.24
CA HIS A 388 -23.45 1.86 7.73
C HIS A 388 -23.07 3.34 7.52
N LEU A 389 -21.78 3.66 7.32
CA LEU A 389 -21.32 5.04 7.07
C LEU A 389 -21.21 5.35 5.57
N ASN A 390 -20.92 4.35 4.73
CA ASN A 390 -20.85 4.52 3.26
C ASN A 390 -22.15 5.09 2.63
N PRO A 391 -23.38 4.65 2.98
CA PRO A 391 -24.60 5.26 2.46
C PRO A 391 -24.79 6.72 2.90
N VAL A 392 -24.50 7.02 4.17
CA VAL A 392 -24.58 8.37 4.73
C VAL A 392 -23.60 9.31 4.02
N LEU A 393 -22.38 8.85 3.76
CA LEU A 393 -21.37 9.64 3.06
C LEU A 393 -21.81 10.01 1.64
N ARG A 394 -22.40 9.07 0.89
CA ARG A 394 -22.94 9.36 -0.45
C ARG A 394 -24.02 10.45 -0.40
N GLU A 395 -24.91 10.40 0.59
CA GLU A 395 -25.96 11.40 0.77
C GLU A 395 -25.41 12.78 1.19
N LEU A 396 -24.41 12.82 2.08
CA LEU A 396 -23.73 14.07 2.42
C LEU A 396 -23.03 14.69 1.20
N VAL A 397 -22.35 13.90 0.39
CA VAL A 397 -21.73 14.34 -0.87
C VAL A 397 -22.77 14.85 -1.86
N ARG A 398 -23.92 14.16 -2.00
CA ARG A 398 -25.04 14.61 -2.85
C ARG A 398 -25.56 15.97 -2.41
N LYS A 399 -25.85 16.14 -1.10
CA LYS A 399 -26.30 17.42 -0.53
C LYS A 399 -25.27 18.54 -0.74
N LEU A 400 -23.98 18.27 -0.53
CA LEU A 400 -22.93 19.27 -0.74
C LEU A 400 -22.90 19.76 -2.20
N LYS A 401 -22.97 18.83 -3.19
CA LYS A 401 -23.06 19.17 -4.62
C LYS A 401 -24.28 20.04 -4.96
N SER A 402 -25.43 19.84 -4.30
CA SER A 402 -26.66 20.60 -4.55
C SER A 402 -26.80 21.85 -3.67
N SER A 403 -25.74 22.30 -2.98
CA SER A 403 -25.83 23.35 -1.95
C SER A 403 -25.01 24.61 -2.29
N ALA A 404 -24.63 25.38 -1.26
CA ALA A 404 -23.88 26.63 -1.38
C ALA A 404 -22.60 26.51 -2.23
N TRP A 405 -21.93 25.35 -2.27
CA TRP A 405 -20.76 25.15 -3.14
C TRP A 405 -21.09 25.39 -4.62
N ALA A 406 -22.22 24.87 -5.12
CA ALA A 406 -22.64 25.12 -6.50
C ALA A 406 -23.02 26.59 -6.74
N LYS A 407 -23.66 27.24 -5.76
CA LYS A 407 -23.99 28.68 -5.84
C LYS A 407 -22.74 29.56 -5.87
N LEU A 408 -21.73 29.24 -5.07
CA LEU A 408 -20.44 29.93 -5.04
C LEU A 408 -19.70 29.82 -6.37
N LYS A 409 -19.49 28.60 -6.91
CA LYS A 409 -18.80 28.43 -8.20
C LYS A 409 -19.59 29.03 -9.39
N ALA A 410 -20.92 29.06 -9.32
CA ALA A 410 -21.74 29.75 -10.31
C ALA A 410 -21.53 31.28 -10.28
N GLN A 411 -21.45 31.89 -9.09
CA GLN A 411 -21.18 33.33 -8.91
C GLN A 411 -19.72 33.73 -9.20
N GLU A 412 -18.76 32.79 -9.16
CA GLU A 412 -17.40 33.01 -9.66
C GLU A 412 -17.39 33.01 -11.20
N ASN A 413 -17.99 32.00 -11.83
CA ASN A 413 -18.03 31.86 -13.29
C ASN A 413 -18.80 33.01 -13.99
N SER A 414 -19.76 33.66 -13.29
CA SER A 414 -20.50 34.81 -13.80
C SER A 414 -19.78 36.15 -13.60
N LYS A 415 -18.53 36.15 -13.11
CA LYS A 415 -17.66 37.33 -12.97
C LYS A 415 -16.38 37.22 -13.79
N SER A 416 -16.26 36.15 -14.58
CA SER A 416 -15.17 35.89 -15.53
C SER A 416 -15.68 35.83 -16.98
N ARG A 417 -16.79 36.54 -17.24
CA ARG A 417 -17.42 36.85 -18.52
C ARG A 417 -17.89 38.30 -18.45
#